data_AF-A0A0P0FL36-F1
#
_entry.id   AF-A0A0P0FL36-F1
#
_cell.length_a   1.000
_cell.length_b   1.000
_cell.length_c   1.000
_cell.angle_alpha   90.00
_cell.angle_beta   90.00
_cell.angle_gamma   90.00
#
_symmetry.space_group_name_H-M   'P 1'
#
loop_
_entity.id
_entity.type
_entity.pdbx_description
1 polymer ?
#
loop_
_entity_poly.entity_id
_entity_poly.type
_entity_poly.pdbx_seq_one_letter_code
_entity_poly.pdbx_strand_id
1 'polypeptide(L)' 'MTLIAENQEVKIYRYNAEDGQITIYQFKSGELTFGADKASILNRFEKTQVYEAICRVLTHKI' A
#
# COMPACT_ATOMS: atom_id res chain seq x y z
N MET A 1 -5.67 -7.61 0.29
CA MET A 1 -4.39 -7.12 -0.26
C MET A 1 -3.73 -8.28 -0.98
N THR A 2 -3.30 -8.08 -2.22
CA THR A 2 -2.75 -9.16 -3.08
C THR A 2 -1.41 -8.71 -3.64
N LEU A 3 -0.38 -9.54 -3.54
CA LEU A 3 0.92 -9.30 -4.20
C LEU A 3 0.73 -9.48 -5.72
N ILE A 4 1.08 -8.46 -6.50
CA ILE A 4 0.89 -8.48 -7.96
C ILE A 4 2.21 -8.44 -8.73
N ALA A 5 3.28 -7.97 -8.11
CA ALA A 5 4.63 -8.01 -8.66
C ALA A 5 5.66 -7.97 -7.52
N GLU A 6 6.82 -8.57 -7.76
CA GLU A 6 7.94 -8.55 -6.83
C GLU A 6 9.24 -8.59 -7.63
N ASN A 7 10.20 -7.78 -7.22
CA ASN A 7 11.59 -7.90 -7.64
C ASN A 7 12.51 -7.80 -6.40
N GLN A 8 13.83 -7.71 -6.63
CA GLN A 8 14.82 -7.69 -5.54
C GLN A 8 14.74 -6.44 -4.64
N GLU A 9 14.12 -5.36 -5.10
CA GLU A 9 14.09 -4.06 -4.41
C GLU A 9 12.69 -3.69 -3.91
N VAL A 10 11.63 -4.12 -4.58
CA VAL A 10 10.25 -3.72 -4.28
C VAL A 10 9.25 -4.86 -4.45
N LYS A 11 8.32 -4.94 -3.51
CA LYS A 11 7.10 -5.74 -3.59
C LYS A 11 5.92 -4.81 -3.85
N ILE A 12 5.08 -5.15 -4.83
CA ILE A 12 3.93 -4.34 -5.22
C ILE A 12 2.67 -5.12 -4.88
N TYR A 13 1.85 -4.52 -4.02
CA TYR A 13 0.56 -5.05 -3.63
C TYR A 13 -0.58 -4.19 -4.20
N ARG A 14 -1.74 -4.83 -4.32
CA ARG A 14 -2.99 -4.21 -4.74
C ARG A 14 -4.05 -4.41 -3.68
N TYR A 15 -4.72 -3.33 -3.34
CA TYR A 15 -5.85 -3.31 -2.42
C TYR A 15 -7.02 -2.57 -3.07
N ASN A 16 -8.19 -3.20 -3.11
CA ASN A 16 -9.41 -2.55 -3.57
C ASN A 16 -10.05 -1.90 -2.34
N ALA A 17 -9.92 -0.58 -2.23
CA ALA A 17 -10.65 0.22 -1.26
C ALA A 17 -12.07 0.52 -1.79
N GLU A 18 -12.94 1.02 -0.92
CA GLU A 18 -14.32 1.37 -1.28
C GLU A 18 -14.39 2.40 -2.41
N ASP A 19 -13.48 3.39 -2.38
CA ASP A 19 -13.44 4.49 -3.34
C ASP A 19 -12.52 4.24 -4.55
N GLY A 20 -11.88 3.07 -4.64
CA GLY A 20 -11.02 2.71 -5.77
C GLY A 20 -9.82 1.85 -5.38
N GLN A 21 -8.86 1.75 -6.29
CA GLN A 21 -7.70 0.87 -6.12
C GLN A 21 -6.50 1.60 -5.53
N ILE A 22 -5.90 0.98 -4.53
CA ILE A 22 -4.62 1.39 -3.95
C ILE A 22 -3.54 0.41 -4.42
N THR A 23 -2.47 0.95 -4.98
CA THR A 23 -1.21 0.23 -5.22
C THR A 23 -0.24 0.57 -4.10
N ILE A 24 0.34 -0.45 -3.49
CA ILE A 24 1.22 -0.33 -2.33
C ILE A 24 2.60 -0.83 -2.75
N TYR A 25 3.61 0.00 -2.59
CA TYR A 25 5.00 -0.33 -2.86
C TYR A 25 5.70 -0.53 -1.52
N GLN A 26 6.21 -1.73 -1.29
CA GLN A 26 7.04 -2.05 -0.15
C GLN A 26 8.47 -2.24 -0.62
N PHE A 27 9.32 -1.28 -0.29
CA PHE A 27 10.73 -1.34 -0.62
C PHE A 27 11.48 -2.22 0.38
N LYS A 28 12.59 -2.82 -0.06
CA LYS A 28 13.48 -3.61 0.79
C LYS A 28 14.07 -2.80 1.96
N SER A 29 14.16 -1.49 1.82
CA SER A 29 14.54 -0.55 2.89
C SER A 29 13.52 -0.49 4.03
N GLY A 30 12.29 -0.96 3.79
CA GLY A 30 11.15 -0.82 4.67
C GLY A 30 10.30 0.41 4.47
N GLU A 31 10.69 1.26 3.52
CA GLU A 31 9.83 2.33 3.04
C GLU A 31 8.55 1.77 2.41
N LEU A 32 7.43 2.41 2.72
CA LEU A 32 6.14 2.16 2.10
C LEU A 32 5.71 3.39 1.32
N THR A 33 5.31 3.18 0.07
CA THR A 33 4.68 4.22 -0.75
C THR A 33 3.33 3.73 -1.26
N PHE A 34 2.39 4.67 -1.39
CA PHE A 34 1.03 4.38 -1.79
C PHE A 34 0.66 5.19 -3.03
N GLY A 35 -0.02 4.56 -3.97
CA GLY A 35 -0.49 5.17 -5.21
C GLY A 35 -1.94 4.82 -5.49
N ALA A 36 -2.65 5.75 -6.14
CA ALA A 36 -4.02 5.56 -6.61
C ALA A 36 -4.23 6.39 -7.88
N ASP A 37 -5.25 6.05 -8.67
CA ASP A 37 -5.56 6.76 -9.93
C ASP A 37 -5.96 8.22 -9.72
N LYS A 38 -6.40 8.58 -8.50
CA LYS A 38 -6.73 9.95 -8.10
C LYS A 38 -6.19 10.24 -6.71
N ALA A 39 -5.63 11.44 -6.53
CA ALA A 39 -5.17 11.91 -5.23
C ALA A 39 -6.28 11.91 -4.16
N SER A 40 -7.54 12.16 -4.55
CA SER A 40 -8.67 12.13 -3.62
C SER A 40 -8.92 10.76 -3.00
N ILE A 41 -8.66 9.67 -3.73
CA ILE A 41 -8.80 8.29 -3.24
C ILE A 41 -7.72 8.03 -2.20
N LEU A 42 -6.47 8.42 -2.50
CA LEU A 42 -5.35 8.28 -1.59
C LEU A 42 -5.59 9.06 -0.29
N ASN A 43 -5.99 10.34 -0.39
CA ASN A 43 -6.27 11.19 0.77
C ASN A 43 -7.37 10.66 1.70
N ARG A 44 -8.35 9.94 1.15
CA ARG A 44 -9.40 9.29 1.95
C ARG A 44 -8.89 8.00 2.58
N PHE A 45 -8.20 7.19 1.77
CA PHE A 45 -7.62 5.93 2.21
C PHE A 45 -6.66 6.10 3.39
N GLU A 46 -5.77 7.10 3.35
CA GLU A 46 -4.81 7.39 4.43
C GLU A 46 -5.47 7.71 5.78
N LYS A 47 -6.75 8.09 5.80
CA LYS A 47 -7.51 8.37 7.02
C LYS A 47 -8.24 7.14 7.57
N THR A 48 -8.10 6.00 6.94
CA THR A 48 -8.80 4.76 7.34
C THR A 48 -7.97 3.93 8.30
N GLN A 49 -8.64 3.15 9.15
CA GLN A 49 -7.95 2.14 9.98
C GLN A 49 -7.25 1.05 9.15
N VAL A 50 -7.69 0.86 7.91
CA VAL A 50 -7.06 -0.09 6.97
C VAL A 50 -5.66 0.38 6.59
N TYR A 51 -5.46 1.68 6.34
CA TYR A 51 -4.14 2.24 6.09
C TYR A 51 -3.19 1.97 7.27
N GLU A 52 -3.61 2.27 8.50
CA GLU A 52 -2.81 2.00 9.70
C GLU A 52 -2.47 0.51 9.85
N ALA A 53 -3.43 -0.38 9.59
CA ALA A 53 -3.22 -1.81 9.66
C ALA A 53 -2.21 -2.29 8.61
N ILE A 54 -2.28 -1.78 7.38
CA ILE A 54 -1.34 -2.12 6.30
C ILE A 54 0.07 -1.65 6.65
N CYS A 55 0.23 -0.40 7.11
CA CYS A 55 1.52 0.10 7.55
C CYS A 55 2.10 -0.80 8.66
N ARG A 56 1.31 -1.12 9.69
CA ARG A 56 1.79 -2.03 10.75
C ARG A 56 2.22 -3.38 10.22
N VAL A 57 1.42 -4.04 9.38
CA VAL A 57 1.73 -5.38 8.88
C VAL A 57 2.95 -5.41 7.96
N LEU A 58 3.13 -4.38 7.12
CA LEU A 58 4.21 -4.37 6.13
C LEU A 58 5.52 -3.77 6.68
N THR A 59 5.48 -2.86 7.64
CA THR A 59 6.70 -2.28 8.23
C THR A 59 7.34 -3.20 9.28
N HIS A 60 6.57 -4.04 9.98
CA HIS A 60 7.11 -4.96 11.01
C HIS A 60 7.58 -6.32 10.47
N LYS A 61 7.51 -6.56 9.15
CA LYS A 61 7.89 -7.82 8.50
C LYS A 61 9.33 -7.84 7.98
N ILE A 62 10.17 -6.94 8.47
CA ILE A 62 11.57 -6.75 8.02
C ILE A 62 12.51 -7.26 9.10
#